data_AF-A0A6I0H6C9-F1
#
_entry.id   AF-A0A6I0H6C9-F1
#
_cell.length_a   1.000
_cell.length_b   1.000
_cell.length_c   1.000
_cell.angle_alpha   90.00
_cell.angle_beta   90.00
_cell.angle_gamma   90.00
#
_symmetry.space_group_name_H-M   'P 1'
#
loop_
_entity.id
_entity.type
_entity.pdbx_description
1 polymer ?
#
loop_
_entity_poly.entity_id
_entity_poly.type
_entity_poly.pdbx_seq_one_letter_code
_entity_poly.pdbx_strand_id
1 'polypeptide(L)'
;MKGKQGLVCMGLLLVLSSCHTGKQITASGLQRKDFQTEVNGQHTDLFTLSNKQGMEVCITNYGARVVSILVPDRNGKREDVVCGFSTITEYMEQRQNFGSTVGRYIGRILNARFTLDGVEYKLVPNNGKSGHISHGGNPGFADRIWKVEQADTHRVRLSYLSPDGENGFPGNLKVTLVYSLGEDDNALDLTYEATTDAPTVLNLSHHSFFNISGNFTKSVEDQQLWVDADRFTPYDDKKCVTGEYLPVAGTPLDFRMPHAIGECIDADHPQLKVVNGYDHTWELNTKGDDTRPAAWVYDPASGRKMEIFTTEPGMQIYTGNGLKGKMTGKGGIAYPFRSAVCFETMHFQDSPNQPGFPSTVLRPGEVFRSHTVYKFE
;
A
#
# COMPACT_ATOMS: atom_id res chain seq x y z
N MET A 1 22.14 -60.93 -58.38
CA MET A 1 22.02 -59.59 -57.76
C MET A 1 20.60 -59.45 -57.24
N LYS A 2 20.39 -59.59 -55.93
CA LYS A 2 19.09 -59.53 -55.26
C LYS A 2 18.91 -58.12 -54.68
N GLY A 3 17.91 -57.37 -55.15
CA GLY A 3 17.49 -56.10 -54.54
C GLY A 3 16.29 -56.33 -53.63
N LYS A 4 16.43 -56.05 -52.34
CA LYS A 4 15.30 -55.93 -51.39
C LYS A 4 14.96 -54.45 -51.27
N GLN A 5 13.73 -54.07 -51.60
CA GLN A 5 13.17 -52.77 -51.27
C GLN A 5 12.66 -52.80 -49.83
N GLY A 6 13.18 -51.91 -48.99
CA GLY A 6 12.68 -51.66 -47.63
C GLY A 6 11.58 -50.60 -47.67
N LEU A 7 10.42 -50.96 -47.13
CA LEU A 7 9.29 -50.07 -46.91
C LEU A 7 9.49 -49.38 -45.55
N VAL A 8 9.69 -48.06 -45.53
CA VAL A 8 9.79 -47.27 -44.29
C VAL A 8 8.42 -46.65 -44.01
N CYS A 9 7.72 -47.15 -42.99
CA CYS A 9 6.55 -46.51 -42.42
C CYS A 9 6.98 -45.31 -41.58
N MET A 10 6.66 -44.09 -42.02
CA MET A 10 6.85 -42.87 -41.24
C MET A 10 5.63 -42.67 -40.34
N GLY A 11 5.79 -42.95 -39.04
CA GLY A 11 4.77 -42.71 -38.02
C GLY A 11 4.58 -41.21 -37.76
N LEU A 12 3.38 -40.71 -38.00
CA LEU A 12 2.96 -39.36 -37.63
C LEU A 12 2.74 -39.31 -36.11
N LEU A 13 3.67 -38.72 -35.35
CA LEU A 13 3.47 -38.42 -33.92
C LEU A 13 2.58 -37.17 -33.79
N LEU A 14 1.31 -37.39 -33.46
CA LEU A 14 0.42 -36.36 -32.95
C LEU A 14 0.85 -35.97 -31.53
N VAL A 15 1.51 -34.81 -31.41
CA VAL A 15 1.80 -34.19 -30.10
C VAL A 15 0.50 -33.56 -29.59
N LEU A 16 -0.22 -34.30 -28.75
CA LEU A 16 -1.33 -33.76 -27.97
C LEU A 16 -0.75 -32.76 -26.96
N SER A 17 -0.95 -31.47 -27.20
CA SER A 17 -0.70 -30.42 -26.21
C SER A 17 -1.76 -30.54 -25.12
N SER A 18 -1.40 -31.17 -24.00
CA SER A 18 -2.22 -31.14 -22.78
C SER A 18 -2.28 -29.70 -22.27
N CYS A 19 -3.43 -29.06 -22.41
CA CYS A 19 -3.77 -27.86 -21.65
C CYS A 19 -3.70 -28.19 -20.16
N HIS A 20 -2.58 -27.85 -19.51
CA HIS A 20 -2.45 -27.88 -18.05
C HIS A 20 -3.27 -26.72 -17.47
N THR A 21 -4.58 -26.91 -17.32
CA THR A 21 -5.40 -26.11 -16.39
C THR A 21 -5.13 -26.56 -14.95
N GLY A 22 -3.85 -26.56 -14.56
CA GLY A 22 -3.45 -26.74 -13.18
C GLY A 22 -3.86 -25.50 -12.39
N LYS A 23 -4.47 -25.69 -11.21
CA LYS A 23 -4.70 -24.60 -10.26
C LYS A 23 -3.36 -23.90 -9.99
N GLN A 24 -3.18 -22.67 -10.47
CA GLN A 24 -2.03 -21.84 -10.11
C GLN A 24 -2.26 -21.31 -8.69
N ILE A 25 -1.70 -22.03 -7.71
CA ILE A 25 -1.73 -21.67 -6.29
C ILE A 25 -0.39 -21.02 -5.95
N THR A 26 -0.42 -19.86 -5.32
CA THR A 26 0.79 -19.15 -4.87
C THR A 26 1.41 -19.84 -3.65
N ALA A 27 2.65 -19.52 -3.29
CA ALA A 27 3.27 -20.05 -2.07
C ALA A 27 2.53 -19.58 -0.80
N SER A 28 1.88 -18.42 -0.84
CA SER A 28 0.95 -17.94 0.21
C SER A 28 -0.43 -18.61 0.20
N GLY A 29 -0.71 -19.53 -0.73
CA GLY A 29 -1.94 -20.31 -0.77
C GLY A 29 -3.11 -19.65 -1.50
N LEU A 30 -2.89 -18.53 -2.21
CA LEU A 30 -3.92 -17.86 -3.00
C LEU A 30 -4.15 -18.59 -4.32
N GLN A 31 -5.41 -18.71 -4.74
CA GLN A 31 -5.76 -19.25 -6.05
C GLN A 31 -5.93 -18.11 -7.04
N ARG A 32 -5.09 -18.03 -8.09
CA ARG A 32 -5.17 -16.96 -9.10
C ARG A 32 -6.57 -16.76 -9.69
N LYS A 33 -7.29 -17.86 -9.96
CA LYS A 33 -8.66 -17.83 -10.47
C LYS A 33 -9.66 -17.10 -9.57
N ASP A 34 -9.43 -17.06 -8.26
CA ASP A 34 -10.31 -16.39 -7.30
C ASP A 34 -10.10 -14.86 -7.31
N PHE A 35 -9.12 -14.40 -8.09
CA PHE A 35 -8.83 -12.99 -8.37
C PHE A 35 -9.17 -12.58 -9.80
N GLN A 36 -9.68 -13.50 -10.63
CA GLN A 36 -10.02 -13.26 -12.02
C GLN A 36 -11.53 -13.07 -12.17
N THR A 37 -11.94 -11.85 -12.51
CA THR A 37 -13.32 -11.53 -12.88
C THR A 37 -13.33 -10.42 -13.93
N GLU A 38 -14.50 -10.16 -14.51
CA GLU A 38 -14.74 -9.01 -15.39
C GLU A 38 -15.63 -8.00 -14.67
N VAL A 39 -15.22 -6.73 -14.68
CA VAL A 39 -16.02 -5.60 -14.19
C VAL A 39 -16.01 -4.52 -15.25
N ASN A 40 -17.18 -4.20 -15.79
CA ASN A 40 -17.38 -3.15 -16.80
C ASN A 40 -16.42 -3.27 -18.01
N GLY A 41 -16.20 -4.49 -18.50
CA GLY A 41 -15.32 -4.76 -19.65
C GLY A 41 -13.82 -4.71 -19.33
N GLN A 42 -13.43 -4.58 -18.06
CA GLN A 42 -12.04 -4.70 -17.60
C GLN A 42 -11.87 -5.99 -16.78
N HIS A 43 -10.70 -6.62 -16.90
CA HIS A 43 -10.40 -7.86 -16.19
C HIS A 43 -9.49 -7.64 -15.00
N THR A 44 -9.79 -8.31 -13.89
CA THR A 44 -8.89 -8.44 -12.75
C THR A 44 -8.04 -9.69 -12.88
N ASP A 45 -6.85 -9.69 -12.28
CA ASP A 45 -5.96 -10.85 -12.21
C ASP A 45 -5.04 -10.77 -10.98
N LEU A 46 -4.30 -11.86 -10.70
CA LEU A 46 -3.27 -11.93 -9.67
C LEU A 46 -1.91 -12.20 -10.30
N PHE A 47 -0.92 -11.41 -9.91
CA PHE A 47 0.47 -11.46 -10.35
C PHE A 47 1.36 -11.83 -9.17
N THR A 48 2.38 -12.64 -9.41
CA THR A 48 3.26 -13.15 -8.36
C THR A 48 4.70 -12.78 -8.69
N LEU A 49 5.32 -12.04 -7.76
CA LEU A 49 6.75 -11.78 -7.75
C LEU A 49 7.42 -12.73 -6.76
N SER A 50 8.60 -13.24 -7.08
CA SER A 50 9.35 -14.12 -6.19
C SER A 50 10.86 -13.98 -6.38
N ASN A 51 11.64 -14.13 -5.32
CA ASN A 51 13.10 -14.12 -5.39
C ASN A 51 13.72 -15.41 -4.83
N LYS A 52 15.05 -15.55 -4.96
CA LYS A 52 15.79 -16.74 -4.51
C LYS A 52 15.93 -16.82 -2.99
N GLN A 53 15.74 -15.70 -2.30
CA GLN A 53 15.76 -15.57 -0.84
C GLN A 53 14.47 -16.11 -0.19
N GLY A 54 13.49 -16.52 -0.99
CA GLY A 54 12.27 -17.19 -0.54
C GLY A 54 11.10 -16.25 -0.29
N MET A 55 11.23 -14.96 -0.61
CA MET A 55 10.13 -13.99 -0.55
C MET A 55 9.21 -14.14 -1.77
N GLU A 56 7.91 -14.06 -1.53
CA GLU A 56 6.86 -14.01 -2.57
C GLU A 56 5.94 -12.83 -2.30
N VAL A 57 5.64 -12.04 -3.33
CA VAL A 57 4.68 -10.94 -3.26
C VAL A 57 3.59 -11.17 -4.29
N CYS A 58 2.33 -11.15 -3.85
CA CYS A 58 1.18 -11.29 -4.74
C CYS A 58 0.50 -9.92 -4.91
N ILE A 59 0.27 -9.51 -6.15
CA ILE A 59 -0.31 -8.21 -6.50
C ILE A 59 -1.54 -8.43 -7.38
N THR A 60 -2.64 -7.73 -7.14
CA THR A 60 -3.76 -7.68 -8.09
C THR A 60 -3.88 -6.29 -8.70
N ASN A 61 -4.27 -6.23 -9.98
CA ASN A 61 -4.47 -4.98 -10.68
C ASN A 61 -5.73 -4.22 -10.24
N TYR A 62 -6.62 -4.82 -9.45
CA TYR A 62 -7.70 -4.08 -8.79
C TYR A 62 -7.14 -3.27 -7.60
N GLY A 63 -7.15 -1.95 -7.71
CA GLY A 63 -6.54 -1.03 -6.75
C GLY A 63 -5.01 -1.04 -6.77
N ALA A 64 -4.39 -1.67 -7.79
CA ALA A 64 -2.94 -1.92 -7.86
C ALA A 64 -2.38 -2.35 -6.50
N ARG A 65 -2.98 -3.38 -5.91
CA ARG A 65 -2.83 -3.71 -4.49
C ARG A 65 -1.88 -4.88 -4.27
N VAL A 66 -1.15 -4.82 -3.16
CA VAL A 66 -0.48 -5.99 -2.58
C VAL A 66 -1.51 -6.82 -1.84
N VAL A 67 -1.63 -8.09 -2.21
CA VAL A 67 -2.54 -9.06 -1.62
C VAL A 67 -1.82 -9.89 -0.55
N SER A 68 -0.54 -10.18 -0.73
CA SER A 68 0.26 -11.03 0.16
C SER A 68 1.74 -10.65 0.07
N ILE A 69 2.44 -10.71 1.20
CA ILE A 69 3.91 -10.65 1.28
C ILE A 69 4.34 -11.83 2.14
N LEU A 70 4.84 -12.88 1.53
CA LEU A 70 5.32 -14.07 2.20
C LEU A 70 6.83 -13.94 2.42
N VAL A 71 7.29 -13.95 3.68
CA VAL A 71 8.70 -13.68 4.03
C VAL A 71 9.20 -14.66 5.12
N PRO A 72 10.45 -15.20 5.02
CA PRO A 72 11.01 -16.08 6.04
C PRO A 72 11.25 -15.35 7.37
N ASP A 73 11.22 -16.10 8.48
CA ASP A 73 11.73 -15.66 9.78
C ASP A 73 13.18 -16.13 9.98
N ARG A 74 13.75 -15.90 11.18
CA ARG A 74 15.12 -16.34 11.51
C ARG A 74 15.37 -17.85 11.39
N ASN A 75 14.31 -18.66 11.38
CA ASN A 75 14.35 -20.11 11.25
C ASN A 75 13.97 -20.57 9.84
N GLY A 76 13.76 -19.65 8.89
CA GLY A 76 13.33 -19.93 7.53
C GLY A 76 11.83 -20.23 7.38
N LYS A 77 11.04 -20.09 8.45
CA LYS A 77 9.59 -20.28 8.37
C LYS A 77 8.97 -19.06 7.68
N ARG A 78 8.30 -19.30 6.56
CA ARG A 78 7.64 -18.27 5.78
C ARG A 78 6.23 -18.03 6.27
N GLU A 79 5.87 -16.76 6.45
CA GLU A 79 4.51 -16.33 6.81
C GLU A 79 4.11 -15.10 5.98
N ASP A 80 2.81 -14.97 5.73
CA ASP A 80 2.25 -13.77 5.09
C ASP A 80 2.14 -12.65 6.14
N VAL A 81 2.74 -11.49 5.85
CA VAL A 81 2.87 -10.39 6.81
C VAL A 81 1.93 -9.22 6.54
N VAL A 82 0.97 -9.34 5.62
CA VAL A 82 -0.04 -8.29 5.36
C VAL A 82 -1.48 -8.78 5.52
N CYS A 83 -2.39 -7.93 6.00
CA CYS A 83 -3.83 -8.20 5.94
C CYS A 83 -4.30 -8.30 4.48
N GLY A 84 -5.42 -8.95 4.26
CA GLY A 84 -6.06 -9.01 2.95
C GLY A 84 -7.22 -10.00 2.91
N PHE A 85 -7.76 -10.22 1.71
CA PHE A 85 -8.78 -11.23 1.45
C PHE A 85 -8.28 -12.29 0.48
N SER A 86 -9.00 -13.41 0.41
CA SER A 86 -8.64 -14.57 -0.42
C SER A 86 -9.17 -14.46 -1.84
N THR A 87 -10.10 -13.54 -2.09
CA THR A 87 -10.78 -13.39 -3.39
C THR A 87 -10.94 -11.92 -3.79
N ILE A 88 -11.07 -11.65 -5.08
CA ILE A 88 -11.33 -10.30 -5.59
C ILE A 88 -12.72 -9.77 -5.18
N THR A 89 -13.71 -10.65 -5.11
CA THR A 89 -15.08 -10.29 -4.70
C THR A 89 -15.09 -9.71 -3.29
N GLU A 90 -14.37 -10.31 -2.34
CA GLU A 90 -14.26 -9.79 -0.98
C GLU A 90 -13.64 -8.38 -0.96
N TYR A 91 -12.61 -8.11 -1.78
CA TYR A 91 -12.05 -6.76 -1.89
C TYR A 91 -13.08 -5.74 -2.42
N MET A 92 -13.91 -6.12 -3.39
CA MET A 92 -14.95 -5.25 -3.98
C MET A 92 -16.12 -5.00 -3.01
N GLU A 93 -16.48 -5.98 -2.19
CA GLU A 93 -17.58 -5.90 -1.23
C GLU A 93 -17.19 -5.18 0.06
N GLN A 94 -16.04 -5.53 0.64
CA GLN A 94 -15.59 -5.00 1.93
C GLN A 94 -15.01 -3.59 1.81
N ARG A 95 -14.52 -3.22 0.62
CA ARG A 95 -13.92 -1.92 0.27
C ARG A 95 -12.92 -1.41 1.32
N GLN A 96 -12.13 -2.33 1.88
CA GLN A 96 -11.00 -1.97 2.72
C GLN A 96 -9.79 -1.64 1.84
N ASN A 97 -8.98 -0.70 2.31
CA ASN A 97 -7.76 -0.26 1.63
C ASN A 97 -6.59 -1.24 1.78
N PHE A 98 -6.80 -2.46 2.30
CA PHE A 98 -5.76 -3.47 2.50
C PHE A 98 -4.89 -3.64 1.24
N GLY A 99 -3.65 -3.14 1.38
CA GLY A 99 -2.58 -3.20 0.39
C GLY A 99 -2.81 -2.36 -0.87
N SER A 100 -3.85 -1.54 -0.93
CA SER A 100 -4.20 -0.77 -2.11
C SER A 100 -3.31 0.44 -2.33
N THR A 101 -3.23 0.88 -3.58
CA THR A 101 -2.75 2.22 -3.93
C THR A 101 -3.89 3.22 -3.70
N VAL A 102 -3.61 4.25 -2.91
CA VAL A 102 -4.59 5.29 -2.58
C VAL A 102 -4.25 6.59 -3.31
N GLY A 103 -5.28 7.19 -3.90
CA GLY A 103 -5.20 8.42 -4.67
C GLY A 103 -6.58 8.84 -5.18
N ARG A 104 -6.74 10.03 -5.80
CA ARG A 104 -5.68 11.00 -6.16
C ARG A 104 -4.99 11.67 -4.96
N TYR A 105 -5.60 11.61 -3.78
CA TYR A 105 -5.05 12.20 -2.57
C TYR A 105 -5.23 11.29 -1.34
N ILE A 106 -4.14 10.72 -0.82
CA ILE A 106 -4.13 9.97 0.46
C ILE A 106 -4.37 10.92 1.65
N GLY A 107 -5.05 10.42 2.68
CA GLY A 107 -5.44 11.21 3.85
C GLY A 107 -6.69 12.05 3.58
N ARG A 108 -6.86 13.16 4.30
CA ARG A 108 -8.03 14.05 4.19
C ARG A 108 -7.69 15.34 3.44
N ILE A 109 -8.65 15.83 2.64
CA ILE A 109 -8.76 17.26 2.31
C ILE A 109 -10.00 17.78 3.03
N LEU A 110 -9.78 18.72 3.94
CA LEU A 110 -10.81 19.22 4.83
C LEU A 110 -11.90 19.95 4.04
N ASN A 111 -13.14 19.78 4.49
CA ASN A 111 -14.35 20.32 3.86
C ASN A 111 -14.54 19.94 2.38
N ALA A 112 -13.81 18.93 1.89
CA ALA A 112 -13.82 18.50 0.50
C ALA A 112 -13.63 19.66 -0.49
N ARG A 113 -12.69 20.56 -0.20
CA ARG A 113 -12.36 21.67 -1.10
C ARG A 113 -10.92 22.13 -0.92
N PHE A 114 -10.39 22.78 -1.94
CA PHE A 114 -9.13 23.51 -1.87
C PHE A 114 -9.12 24.64 -2.90
N THR A 115 -8.18 25.59 -2.77
CA THR A 115 -7.98 26.65 -3.76
C THR A 115 -6.66 26.44 -4.49
N LEU A 116 -6.69 26.47 -5.81
CA LEU A 116 -5.51 26.38 -6.68
C LEU A 116 -5.59 27.46 -7.76
N ASP A 117 -4.53 28.26 -7.88
CA ASP A 117 -4.43 29.38 -8.83
C ASP A 117 -5.63 30.35 -8.73
N GLY A 118 -6.11 30.59 -7.51
CA GLY A 118 -7.24 31.48 -7.21
C GLY A 118 -8.63 30.88 -7.50
N VAL A 119 -8.70 29.62 -7.95
CA VAL A 119 -9.96 28.90 -8.20
C VAL A 119 -10.24 27.94 -7.05
N GLU A 120 -11.44 28.01 -6.47
CA GLU A 120 -11.92 27.02 -5.51
C GLU A 120 -12.42 25.77 -6.24
N TYR A 121 -11.86 24.62 -5.91
CA TYR A 121 -12.31 23.31 -6.37
C TYR A 121 -13.12 22.62 -5.27
N LYS A 122 -14.32 22.17 -5.61
CA LYS A 122 -15.19 21.38 -4.73
C LYS A 122 -15.08 19.91 -5.10
N LEU A 123 -14.68 19.11 -4.12
CA LEU A 123 -14.51 17.68 -4.22
C LEU A 123 -15.74 16.94 -3.71
N VAL A 124 -15.84 15.65 -4.01
CA VAL A 124 -16.94 14.80 -3.56
C VAL A 124 -16.64 14.26 -2.15
N PRO A 125 -17.34 14.70 -1.09
CA PRO A 125 -17.10 14.20 0.26
C PRO A 125 -17.53 12.73 0.38
N ASN A 126 -16.72 11.92 1.06
CA ASN A 126 -17.01 10.51 1.35
C ASN A 126 -16.83 10.15 2.83
N ASN A 127 -16.49 11.11 3.69
CA ASN A 127 -16.25 10.90 5.12
C ASN A 127 -17.46 11.33 5.98
N GLY A 128 -18.64 10.80 5.67
CA GLY A 128 -19.87 10.97 6.45
C GLY A 128 -20.18 12.41 6.85
N LYS A 129 -20.58 12.61 8.11
CA LYS A 129 -21.02 13.92 8.65
C LYS A 129 -19.92 14.99 8.68
N SER A 130 -18.64 14.62 8.56
CA SER A 130 -17.54 15.59 8.56
C SER A 130 -17.51 16.45 7.28
N GLY A 131 -18.10 15.95 6.19
CA GLY A 131 -18.06 16.65 4.89
C GLY A 131 -16.66 16.72 4.27
N HIS A 132 -15.69 15.95 4.77
CA HIS A 132 -14.36 15.85 4.17
C HIS A 132 -14.34 14.82 3.04
N ILE A 133 -13.37 14.96 2.14
CA ILE A 133 -12.96 13.86 1.27
C ILE A 133 -11.75 13.18 1.88
N SER A 134 -11.80 11.85 1.95
CA SER A 134 -10.72 10.99 2.42
C SER A 134 -10.28 10.09 1.28
N HIS A 135 -8.97 9.83 1.18
CA HIS A 135 -8.39 8.80 0.32
C HIS A 135 -8.76 8.94 -1.17
N GLY A 136 -8.96 10.19 -1.63
CA GLY A 136 -9.29 10.51 -3.01
C GLY A 136 -10.73 10.27 -3.44
N GLY A 137 -11.62 9.88 -2.52
CA GLY A 137 -13.05 9.69 -2.77
C GLY A 137 -13.51 8.23 -2.74
N ASN A 138 -14.79 7.98 -3.05
CA ASN A 138 -15.37 6.64 -3.13
C ASN A 138 -16.34 6.58 -4.32
N PRO A 139 -16.03 5.84 -5.40
CA PRO A 139 -14.81 5.04 -5.57
C PRO A 139 -13.54 5.91 -5.69
N GLY A 140 -12.44 5.47 -5.09
CA GLY A 140 -11.10 6.06 -5.23
C GLY A 140 -10.17 5.15 -6.05
N PHE A 141 -8.86 5.44 -6.10
CA PHE A 141 -7.91 4.61 -6.86
C PHE A 141 -7.86 3.14 -6.41
N ALA A 142 -8.16 2.89 -5.13
CA ALA A 142 -8.24 1.55 -4.54
C ALA A 142 -9.37 0.68 -5.14
N ASP A 143 -10.39 1.30 -5.75
CA ASP A 143 -11.56 0.64 -6.35
C ASP A 143 -11.49 0.57 -7.89
N ARG A 144 -10.35 0.95 -8.47
CA ARG A 144 -10.16 0.99 -9.93
C ARG A 144 -9.40 -0.23 -10.42
N ILE A 145 -9.73 -0.72 -11.61
CA ILE A 145 -8.90 -1.72 -12.30
C ILE A 145 -7.80 -0.97 -13.04
N TRP A 146 -6.56 -1.19 -12.61
CA TRP A 146 -5.38 -0.64 -13.25
C TRP A 146 -5.02 -1.49 -14.47
N LYS A 147 -4.59 -0.83 -15.54
CA LYS A 147 -4.09 -1.50 -16.73
C LYS A 147 -2.72 -2.09 -16.42
N VAL A 148 -2.53 -3.36 -16.76
CA VAL A 148 -1.24 -4.03 -16.65
C VAL A 148 -0.46 -3.76 -17.93
N GLU A 149 0.64 -3.02 -17.82
CA GLU A 149 1.51 -2.69 -18.96
C GLU A 149 2.59 -3.77 -19.14
N GLN A 150 3.08 -4.32 -18.02
CA GLN A 150 4.09 -5.37 -17.99
C GLN A 150 3.96 -6.18 -16.70
N ALA A 151 4.15 -7.49 -16.78
CA ALA A 151 4.26 -8.35 -15.60
C ALA A 151 5.22 -9.52 -15.90
N ASP A 152 6.13 -9.78 -14.98
CA ASP A 152 7.00 -10.95 -14.93
C ASP A 152 7.20 -11.40 -13.47
N THR A 153 8.17 -12.29 -13.22
CA THR A 153 8.40 -12.87 -11.88
C THR A 153 9.11 -11.93 -10.90
N HIS A 154 9.58 -10.76 -11.34
CA HIS A 154 10.26 -9.79 -10.48
C HIS A 154 9.63 -8.40 -10.54
N ARG A 155 8.77 -8.12 -11.54
CA ARG A 155 8.21 -6.79 -11.74
C ARG A 155 6.76 -6.81 -12.23
N VAL A 156 5.95 -5.88 -11.72
CA VAL A 156 4.63 -5.54 -12.28
C VAL A 156 4.55 -4.03 -12.50
N ARG A 157 4.28 -3.60 -13.75
CA ARG A 157 4.01 -2.20 -14.12
C ARG A 157 2.53 -2.03 -14.41
N LEU A 158 1.90 -1.15 -13.65
CA LEU A 158 0.48 -0.84 -13.69
C LEU A 158 0.28 0.63 -14.07
N SER A 159 -0.78 0.95 -14.81
CA SER A 159 -1.14 2.32 -15.14
C SER A 159 -2.63 2.58 -14.89
N TYR A 160 -2.94 3.82 -14.53
CA TYR A 160 -4.31 4.30 -14.39
C TYR A 160 -4.43 5.72 -14.93
N LEU A 161 -5.49 5.96 -15.69
CA LEU A 161 -5.87 7.30 -16.13
C LEU A 161 -7.08 7.74 -15.29
N SER A 162 -6.84 8.68 -14.38
CA SER A 162 -7.88 9.38 -13.65
C SER A 162 -8.35 10.55 -14.50
N PRO A 163 -9.59 10.52 -15.04
CA PRO A 163 -10.05 11.58 -15.92
C PRO A 163 -10.24 12.90 -15.17
N ASP A 164 -10.24 14.01 -15.91
CA ASP A 164 -10.63 15.33 -15.40
C ASP A 164 -12.01 15.26 -14.71
N GLY A 165 -12.09 15.88 -13.53
CA GLY A 165 -13.30 15.92 -12.71
C GLY A 165 -13.55 14.65 -11.89
N GLU A 166 -12.70 13.62 -11.94
CA GLU A 166 -12.87 12.44 -11.08
C GLU A 166 -12.86 12.86 -9.60
N ASN A 167 -13.96 12.59 -8.89
CA ASN A 167 -14.23 13.06 -7.52
C ASN A 167 -14.03 14.58 -7.31
N GLY A 168 -14.12 15.37 -8.39
CA GLY A 168 -13.97 16.83 -8.41
C GLY A 168 -12.53 17.32 -8.58
N PHE A 169 -11.53 16.43 -8.72
CA PHE A 169 -10.15 16.85 -8.96
C PHE A 169 -9.95 17.29 -10.42
N PRO A 170 -9.31 18.45 -10.67
CA PRO A 170 -9.09 18.96 -12.03
C PRO A 170 -7.98 18.22 -12.78
N GLY A 171 -8.05 18.18 -14.10
CA GLY A 171 -7.03 17.63 -14.98
C GLY A 171 -7.09 16.12 -15.11
N ASN A 172 -6.85 15.62 -16.32
CA ASN A 172 -6.54 14.22 -16.52
C ASN A 172 -5.19 13.94 -15.86
N LEU A 173 -5.13 12.85 -15.11
CA LEU A 173 -3.92 12.41 -14.43
C LEU A 173 -3.59 11.00 -14.87
N LYS A 174 -2.44 10.84 -15.53
CA LYS A 174 -1.89 9.53 -15.86
C LYS A 174 -0.91 9.13 -14.77
N VAL A 175 -1.21 8.05 -14.07
CA VAL A 175 -0.37 7.47 -13.01
C VAL A 175 0.19 6.15 -13.48
N THR A 176 1.46 5.91 -13.18
CA THR A 176 2.11 4.60 -13.31
C THR A 176 2.65 4.20 -11.96
N LEU A 177 2.42 2.94 -11.58
CA LEU A 177 3.04 2.29 -10.43
C LEU A 177 3.84 1.09 -10.91
N VAL A 178 5.08 1.00 -10.49
CA VAL A 178 5.92 -0.17 -10.68
C VAL A 178 6.18 -0.80 -9.32
N TYR A 179 5.81 -2.06 -9.19
CA TYR A 179 6.31 -2.95 -8.14
C TYR A 179 7.51 -3.71 -8.69
N SER A 180 8.64 -3.70 -7.97
CA SER A 180 9.81 -4.55 -8.27
C SER A 180 10.23 -5.29 -7.01
N LEU A 181 10.63 -6.55 -7.15
CA LEU A 181 11.16 -7.37 -6.07
C LEU A 181 12.66 -7.58 -6.29
N GLY A 182 13.48 -7.13 -5.34
CA GLY A 182 14.93 -7.33 -5.34
C GLY A 182 15.30 -8.80 -5.30
N GLU A 183 16.26 -9.20 -6.14
CA GLU A 183 16.65 -10.61 -6.28
C GLU A 183 17.40 -11.15 -5.05
N ASP A 184 18.17 -10.30 -4.36
CA ASP A 184 19.15 -10.71 -3.35
C ASP A 184 18.89 -10.15 -1.93
N ASP A 185 17.96 -9.22 -1.77
CA ASP A 185 17.82 -8.40 -0.55
C ASP A 185 16.41 -8.28 0.03
N ASN A 186 15.43 -9.07 -0.47
CA ASN A 186 14.04 -9.05 0.00
C ASN A 186 13.42 -7.64 0.06
N ALA A 187 13.79 -6.78 -0.90
CA ALA A 187 13.25 -5.44 -1.05
C ALA A 187 12.06 -5.44 -2.03
N LEU A 188 10.90 -4.98 -1.56
CA LEU A 188 9.77 -4.64 -2.42
C LEU A 188 9.79 -3.12 -2.69
N ASP A 189 10.22 -2.75 -3.89
CA ASP A 189 10.26 -1.38 -4.39
C ASP A 189 8.92 -0.98 -5.03
N LEU A 190 8.43 0.19 -4.65
CA LEU A 190 7.24 0.85 -5.19
C LEU A 190 7.67 2.19 -5.80
N THR A 191 7.60 2.31 -7.12
CA THR A 191 7.89 3.56 -7.82
C THR A 191 6.63 4.12 -8.47
N TYR A 192 6.25 5.32 -8.08
CA TYR A 192 5.17 6.09 -8.69
C TYR A 192 5.72 7.12 -9.67
N GLU A 193 5.10 7.23 -10.83
CA GLU A 193 5.26 8.39 -11.72
C GLU A 193 3.89 8.90 -12.13
N ALA A 194 3.69 10.22 -12.16
CA ALA A 194 2.46 10.80 -12.68
C ALA A 194 2.67 12.09 -13.48
N THR A 195 1.78 12.32 -14.43
CA THR A 195 1.73 13.52 -15.28
C THR A 195 0.28 13.97 -15.44
N THR A 196 0.09 15.26 -15.68
CA THR A 196 -1.24 15.86 -15.84
C THR A 196 -1.31 16.84 -17.01
N ASP A 197 -2.51 17.10 -17.51
CA ASP A 197 -2.78 18.09 -18.56
C ASP A 197 -3.38 19.41 -18.05
N ALA A 198 -3.71 19.49 -16.75
CA ALA A 198 -4.07 20.74 -16.07
C ALA A 198 -3.52 20.75 -14.62
N PRO A 199 -3.28 21.92 -14.00
CA PRO A 199 -2.86 21.97 -12.60
C PRO A 199 -3.81 21.20 -11.68
N THR A 200 -3.26 20.29 -10.88
CA THR A 200 -3.99 19.47 -9.89
C THR A 200 -3.21 19.39 -8.58
N VAL A 201 -3.83 18.79 -7.57
CA VAL A 201 -3.12 18.26 -6.39
C VAL A 201 -2.99 16.74 -6.49
N LEU A 202 -1.88 16.21 -5.98
CA LEU A 202 -1.56 14.79 -6.00
C LEU A 202 -0.83 14.39 -4.72
N ASN A 203 -1.29 13.32 -4.08
CA ASN A 203 -0.61 12.68 -2.97
C ASN A 203 -0.94 11.19 -3.02
N LEU A 204 0.03 10.34 -3.34
CA LEU A 204 -0.15 8.90 -3.52
C LEU A 204 0.50 8.15 -2.37
N SER A 205 -0.08 7.02 -1.98
CA SER A 205 0.54 6.13 -1.00
C SER A 205 0.05 4.69 -1.16
N HIS A 206 0.72 3.79 -0.46
CA HIS A 206 0.42 2.37 -0.37
C HIS A 206 -0.13 2.04 1.03
N HIS A 207 -1.29 1.38 1.10
CA HIS A 207 -2.03 1.20 2.35
C HIS A 207 -2.04 -0.26 2.83
N SER A 208 -0.87 -0.92 2.86
CA SER A 208 -0.73 -2.23 3.49
C SER A 208 -0.87 -2.15 5.00
N PHE A 209 -1.54 -3.14 5.57
CA PHE A 209 -1.68 -3.35 7.01
C PHE A 209 -0.76 -4.50 7.38
N PHE A 210 0.38 -4.18 7.99
CA PHE A 210 1.44 -5.13 8.30
C PHE A 210 1.29 -5.74 9.69
N ASN A 211 1.61 -7.02 9.80
CA ASN A 211 1.97 -7.67 11.06
C ASN A 211 3.15 -8.59 10.75
N ILE A 212 4.37 -8.11 11.00
CA ILE A 212 5.58 -8.79 10.54
C ILE A 212 5.90 -10.09 11.30
N SER A 213 5.17 -10.40 12.38
CA SER A 213 5.19 -11.74 12.97
C SER A 213 4.54 -12.80 12.06
N GLY A 214 3.64 -12.38 11.16
CA GLY A 214 2.76 -13.24 10.38
C GLY A 214 1.54 -13.77 11.15
N ASN A 215 1.46 -13.51 12.46
CA ASN A 215 0.36 -13.96 13.29
C ASN A 215 -0.71 -12.87 13.49
N PHE A 216 -1.66 -12.82 12.57
CA PHE A 216 -2.79 -11.90 12.60
C PHE A 216 -3.85 -12.18 13.68
N THR A 217 -3.69 -13.22 14.49
CA THR A 217 -4.55 -13.43 15.68
C THR A 217 -4.07 -12.63 16.89
N LYS A 218 -2.89 -12.01 16.80
CA LYS A 218 -2.26 -11.21 17.86
C LYS A 218 -2.14 -9.75 17.47
N SER A 219 -2.01 -8.90 18.49
CA SER A 219 -1.71 -7.48 18.35
C SER A 219 -0.28 -7.25 17.84
N VAL A 220 -0.02 -6.12 17.18
CA VAL A 220 1.33 -5.65 16.82
C VAL A 220 2.03 -4.92 17.96
N GLU A 221 1.37 -4.72 19.10
CA GLU A 221 1.87 -3.93 20.22
C GLU A 221 3.22 -4.40 20.79
N ASP A 222 3.54 -5.69 20.69
CA ASP A 222 4.84 -6.25 21.13
C ASP A 222 5.99 -6.01 20.12
N GLN A 223 5.68 -5.54 18.91
CA GLN A 223 6.69 -5.23 17.90
C GLN A 223 7.36 -3.90 18.24
N GLN A 224 8.66 -3.80 17.97
CA GLN A 224 9.44 -2.60 18.20
C GLN A 224 9.38 -1.70 16.97
N LEU A 225 9.26 -0.39 17.20
CA LEU A 225 9.20 0.62 16.15
C LEU A 225 10.28 1.67 16.39
N TRP A 226 10.90 2.11 15.30
CA TRP A 226 11.74 3.30 15.25
C TRP A 226 11.34 4.17 14.05
N VAL A 227 11.36 5.49 14.23
CA VAL A 227 11.03 6.47 13.19
C VAL A 227 12.06 7.61 13.24
N ASP A 228 12.70 7.91 12.10
CA ASP A 228 13.60 9.06 11.95
C ASP A 228 12.80 10.36 11.78
N ALA A 229 12.22 10.84 12.87
CA ALA A 229 11.38 12.03 12.88
C ALA A 229 11.41 12.75 14.23
N ASP A 230 11.63 14.06 14.21
CA ASP A 230 11.58 14.90 15.41
C ASP A 230 10.22 15.55 15.65
N ARG A 231 9.33 15.52 14.65
CA ARG A 231 8.03 16.19 14.69
C ARG A 231 6.92 15.34 14.08
N PHE A 232 5.68 15.65 14.42
CA PHE A 232 4.48 15.08 13.84
C PHE A 232 3.40 16.15 13.62
N THR A 233 2.41 15.86 12.78
CA THR A 233 1.25 16.75 12.57
C THR A 233 0.11 16.36 13.52
N PRO A 234 -0.31 17.24 14.45
CA PRO A 234 -1.39 16.94 15.39
C PRO A 234 -2.77 17.14 14.75
N TYR A 235 -3.77 16.58 15.42
CA TYR A 235 -5.17 16.84 15.15
C TYR A 235 -5.81 17.74 16.20
N ASP A 236 -6.87 18.44 15.80
CA ASP A 236 -7.87 19.00 16.70
C ASP A 236 -8.81 17.93 17.27
N ASP A 237 -9.78 18.35 18.10
CA ASP A 237 -10.78 17.47 18.73
C ASP A 237 -11.75 16.79 17.74
N LYS A 238 -11.78 17.24 16.48
CA LYS A 238 -12.57 16.68 15.39
C LYS A 238 -11.74 15.81 14.46
N LYS A 239 -10.49 15.50 14.81
CA LYS A 239 -9.55 14.72 13.98
C LYS A 239 -9.22 15.43 12.65
N CYS A 240 -9.21 16.76 12.65
CA CYS A 240 -8.74 17.58 11.54
C CYS A 240 -7.29 17.99 11.80
N VAL A 241 -6.42 17.86 10.78
CA VAL A 241 -5.02 18.27 10.91
C VAL A 241 -4.97 19.79 11.13
N THR A 242 -4.11 20.25 12.04
CA THR A 242 -4.11 21.67 12.42
C THR A 242 -3.26 22.56 11.49
N GLY A 243 -2.41 21.96 10.66
CA GLY A 243 -1.38 22.68 9.89
C GLY A 243 -0.07 22.92 10.67
N GLU A 244 0.01 22.48 11.93
CA GLU A 244 1.18 22.64 12.78
C GLU A 244 2.10 21.41 12.75
N TYR A 245 3.34 21.61 13.22
CA TYR A 245 4.28 20.54 13.56
C TYR A 245 4.58 20.63 15.05
N LEU A 246 4.32 19.55 15.80
CA LEU A 246 4.68 19.45 17.21
C LEU A 246 5.87 18.51 17.41
N PRO A 247 6.75 18.78 18.38
CA PRO A 247 7.86 17.88 18.68
C PRO A 247 7.33 16.54 19.20
N VAL A 248 7.98 15.45 18.81
CA VAL A 248 7.72 14.13 19.41
C VAL A 248 8.36 14.01 20.79
N ALA A 249 9.45 14.76 21.03
CA ALA A 249 10.26 14.69 22.24
C ALA A 249 9.43 14.86 23.53
N GLY A 250 9.51 13.88 24.42
CA GLY A 250 8.78 13.90 25.70
C GLY A 250 7.28 13.61 25.57
N THR A 251 6.84 13.11 24.41
CA THR A 251 5.47 12.67 24.17
C THR A 251 5.41 11.16 23.93
N PRO A 252 4.23 10.53 24.04
CA PRO A 252 4.01 9.13 23.63
C PRO A 252 4.31 8.82 22.15
N LEU A 253 4.55 9.83 21.30
CA LEU A 253 4.82 9.67 19.88
C LEU A 253 6.34 9.62 19.57
N ASP A 254 7.19 9.60 20.60
CA ASP A 254 8.65 9.62 20.48
C ASP A 254 9.26 8.25 20.15
N PHE A 255 9.25 7.90 18.87
CA PHE A 255 9.91 6.68 18.35
C PHE A 255 11.35 6.92 17.86
N ARG A 256 12.00 8.03 18.27
CA ARG A 256 13.41 8.30 17.88
C ARG A 256 14.37 7.31 18.54
N MET A 257 14.00 6.79 19.70
CA MET A 257 14.60 5.62 20.32
C MET A 257 13.64 4.44 20.18
N PRO A 258 14.11 3.26 19.73
CA PRO A 258 13.21 2.15 19.49
C PRO A 258 12.60 1.61 20.77
N HIS A 259 11.27 1.42 20.76
CA HIS A 259 10.53 0.76 21.83
C HIS A 259 9.30 0.03 21.27
N ALA A 260 8.61 -0.72 22.12
CA ALA A 260 7.43 -1.47 21.69
C ALA A 260 6.31 -0.50 21.26
N ILE A 261 5.59 -0.80 20.17
CA ILE A 261 4.46 0.00 19.70
C ILE A 261 3.44 0.20 20.83
N GLY A 262 3.17 -0.86 21.60
CA GLY A 262 2.21 -0.84 22.70
C GLY A 262 2.65 -0.09 23.96
N GLU A 263 3.92 0.29 24.09
CA GLU A 263 4.47 0.80 25.37
C GLU A 263 3.72 2.05 25.86
N CYS A 264 3.43 2.99 24.96
CA CYS A 264 2.78 4.27 25.27
C CYS A 264 1.46 4.48 24.51
N ILE A 265 0.95 3.48 23.80
CA ILE A 265 -0.18 3.63 22.86
C ILE A 265 -1.51 4.04 23.53
N ASP A 266 -1.65 3.74 24.83
CA ASP A 266 -2.83 4.07 25.66
C ASP A 266 -2.53 5.16 26.70
N ALA A 267 -1.42 5.89 26.56
CA ALA A 267 -1.07 6.98 27.46
C ALA A 267 -2.13 8.10 27.45
N ASP A 268 -2.27 8.78 28.59
CA ASP A 268 -3.19 9.92 28.73
C ASP A 268 -2.67 11.16 28.00
N HIS A 269 -2.78 11.15 26.67
CA HIS A 269 -2.34 12.22 25.80
C HIS A 269 -3.45 12.59 24.79
N PRO A 270 -3.78 13.88 24.59
CA PRO A 270 -4.90 14.30 23.74
C PRO A 270 -4.85 13.71 22.32
N GLN A 271 -3.65 13.62 21.74
CA GLN A 271 -3.46 13.09 20.38
C GLN A 271 -3.72 11.58 20.29
N LEU A 272 -3.44 10.80 21.34
CA LEU A 272 -3.76 9.36 21.34
C LEU A 272 -5.26 9.14 21.56
N LYS A 273 -5.90 9.96 22.41
CA LYS A 273 -7.34 9.88 22.68
C LYS A 273 -8.19 10.14 21.44
N VAL A 274 -7.83 11.11 20.61
CA VAL A 274 -8.63 11.46 19.41
C VAL A 274 -8.61 10.37 18.34
N VAL A 275 -7.60 9.49 18.34
CA VAL A 275 -7.48 8.41 17.34
C VAL A 275 -7.45 6.99 17.90
N ASN A 276 -7.51 6.83 19.22
CA ASN A 276 -7.50 5.55 19.94
C ASN A 276 -6.23 4.71 19.70
N GLY A 277 -5.06 5.37 19.71
CA GLY A 277 -3.74 4.78 19.45
C GLY A 277 -2.89 5.71 18.61
N TYR A 278 -2.16 5.18 17.63
CA TYR A 278 -1.48 6.00 16.61
C TYR A 278 -2.27 6.02 15.31
N ASP A 279 -2.39 7.22 14.73
CA ASP A 279 -2.96 7.50 13.42
C ASP A 279 -2.47 8.89 12.98
N HIS A 280 -1.18 9.17 13.11
CA HIS A 280 -0.56 10.48 12.87
C HIS A 280 0.47 10.40 11.74
N THR A 281 0.78 11.55 11.13
CA THR A 281 1.89 11.68 10.19
C THR A 281 3.12 12.22 10.92
N TRP A 282 4.21 11.45 10.94
CA TRP A 282 5.53 11.93 11.34
C TRP A 282 6.19 12.66 10.18
N GLU A 283 6.86 13.78 10.46
CA GLU A 283 7.68 14.49 9.47
C GLU A 283 9.07 13.84 9.44
N LEU A 284 9.43 13.27 8.30
CA LEU A 284 10.65 12.47 8.17
C LEU A 284 11.89 13.35 8.03
N ASN A 285 12.90 13.03 8.84
CA ASN A 285 14.22 13.67 8.80
C ASN A 285 15.05 13.26 7.57
N THR A 286 14.62 12.24 6.82
CA THR A 286 15.26 11.81 5.56
C THR A 286 15.21 12.88 4.49
N LYS A 287 14.17 13.74 4.49
CA LYS A 287 14.02 14.85 3.53
C LYS A 287 14.18 14.42 2.07
N GLY A 288 13.65 13.23 1.75
CA GLY A 288 13.70 12.64 0.42
C GLY A 288 14.93 11.77 0.12
N ASP A 289 15.88 11.64 1.07
CA ASP A 289 17.00 10.70 0.96
C ASP A 289 16.55 9.28 1.33
N ASP A 290 16.32 8.47 0.29
CA ASP A 290 15.91 7.06 0.41
C ASP A 290 17.10 6.08 0.40
N THR A 291 18.34 6.57 0.60
CA THR A 291 19.52 5.70 0.78
C THR A 291 19.69 5.19 2.21
N ARG A 292 18.87 5.71 3.14
CA ARG A 292 18.80 5.30 4.54
C ARG A 292 17.35 5.11 4.98
N PRO A 293 17.07 4.22 5.95
CA PRO A 293 15.69 3.97 6.37
C PRO A 293 15.10 5.20 7.06
N ALA A 294 13.85 5.50 6.74
CA ALA A 294 13.03 6.49 7.41
C ALA A 294 12.36 5.94 8.67
N ALA A 295 12.11 4.63 8.68
CA ALA A 295 11.56 3.90 9.83
C ALA A 295 11.93 2.42 9.74
N TRP A 296 11.79 1.69 10.84
CA TRP A 296 11.79 0.24 10.81
C TRP A 296 10.87 -0.32 11.89
N VAL A 297 10.35 -1.52 11.63
CA VAL A 297 9.63 -2.34 12.61
C VAL A 297 10.32 -3.68 12.76
N TYR A 298 10.38 -4.19 13.99
CA TYR A 298 11.03 -5.45 14.34
C TYR A 298 10.12 -6.29 15.22
N ASP A 299 9.95 -7.58 14.90
CA ASP A 299 9.25 -8.52 15.76
C ASP A 299 10.26 -9.41 16.49
N PRO A 300 10.44 -9.24 17.83
CA PRO A 300 11.41 -10.03 18.59
C PRO A 300 11.15 -11.53 18.55
N ALA A 301 9.91 -11.97 18.35
CA ALA A 301 9.53 -13.38 18.39
C ALA A 301 9.97 -14.13 17.12
N SER A 302 9.60 -13.62 15.93
CA SER A 302 10.04 -14.21 14.65
C SER A 302 11.48 -13.82 14.31
N GLY A 303 11.91 -12.63 14.72
CA GLY A 303 13.18 -12.02 14.28
C GLY A 303 13.09 -11.34 12.92
N ARG A 304 11.91 -11.23 12.32
CA ARG A 304 11.75 -10.42 11.12
C ARG A 304 11.95 -8.95 11.45
N LYS A 305 12.63 -8.25 10.55
CA LYS A 305 12.69 -6.80 10.54
C LYS A 305 12.20 -6.28 9.19
N MET A 306 11.46 -5.18 9.20
CA MET A 306 11.10 -4.46 7.99
C MET A 306 11.63 -3.04 8.08
N GLU A 307 12.56 -2.69 7.20
CA GLU A 307 13.05 -1.33 7.00
C GLU A 307 12.24 -0.64 5.90
N ILE A 308 11.97 0.64 6.11
CA ILE A 308 11.15 1.45 5.20
C ILE A 308 12.00 2.62 4.70
N PHE A 309 12.21 2.69 3.39
CA PHE A 309 12.93 3.76 2.71
C PHE A 309 11.94 4.55 1.87
N THR A 310 12.07 5.87 1.79
CA THR A 310 11.16 6.67 0.98
C THR A 310 11.68 8.05 0.61
N THR A 311 11.23 8.55 -0.53
CA THR A 311 11.41 9.94 -0.95
C THR A 311 10.35 10.89 -0.38
N GLU A 312 9.30 10.37 0.27
CA GLU A 312 8.21 11.19 0.80
C GLU A 312 8.64 11.99 2.05
N PRO A 313 8.04 13.17 2.30
CA PRO A 313 8.39 14.01 3.43
C PRO A 313 7.74 13.55 4.75
N GLY A 314 6.74 12.67 4.69
CA GLY A 314 6.01 12.20 5.85
C GLY A 314 5.68 10.71 5.81
N MET A 315 5.43 10.15 6.99
CA MET A 315 4.92 8.79 7.14
C MET A 315 3.75 8.78 8.10
N GLN A 316 2.58 8.42 7.59
CA GLN A 316 1.40 8.16 8.38
C GLN A 316 1.51 6.76 8.97
N ILE A 317 1.48 6.67 10.31
CA ILE A 317 1.51 5.42 11.05
C ILE A 317 0.15 5.22 11.71
N TYR A 318 -0.53 4.16 11.31
CA TYR A 318 -1.86 3.82 11.79
C TYR A 318 -1.89 2.40 12.35
N THR A 319 -2.13 2.26 13.65
CA THR A 319 -2.11 0.97 14.36
C THR A 319 -3.40 0.17 14.24
N GLY A 320 -4.15 0.30 13.13
CA GLY A 320 -5.32 -0.55 12.90
C GLY A 320 -6.44 -0.36 13.94
N ASN A 321 -6.59 0.84 14.51
CA ASN A 321 -7.52 1.14 15.63
C ASN A 321 -9.00 0.90 15.26
N GLY A 322 -9.32 0.84 13.97
CA GLY A 322 -10.64 0.51 13.42
C GLY A 322 -10.90 -0.98 13.22
N LEU A 323 -9.88 -1.84 13.33
CA LEU A 323 -10.03 -3.30 13.28
C LEU A 323 -10.75 -3.77 14.56
N LYS A 324 -11.77 -4.61 14.41
CA LYS A 324 -12.67 -5.01 15.53
C LYS A 324 -13.04 -6.49 15.50
N GLY A 325 -12.31 -7.33 14.75
CA GLY A 325 -12.60 -8.77 14.63
C GLY A 325 -13.95 -9.08 13.96
N LYS A 326 -14.54 -8.12 13.23
CA LYS A 326 -15.83 -8.31 12.54
C LYS A 326 -15.67 -8.77 11.09
N MET A 327 -14.49 -8.58 10.53
CA MET A 327 -14.18 -8.83 9.14
C MET A 327 -13.16 -9.96 9.06
N THR A 328 -13.52 -10.99 8.31
CA THR A 328 -12.67 -12.17 8.09
C THR A 328 -11.83 -11.96 6.84
N GLY A 329 -10.51 -12.08 6.98
CA GLY A 329 -9.55 -12.00 5.90
C GLY A 329 -9.01 -13.36 5.45
N LYS A 330 -7.81 -13.34 4.86
CA LYS A 330 -7.08 -14.54 4.44
C LYS A 330 -6.97 -15.57 5.58
N GLY A 331 -7.05 -16.85 5.21
CA GLY A 331 -6.94 -17.96 6.17
C GLY A 331 -8.11 -18.06 7.17
N GLY A 332 -9.22 -17.34 6.94
CA GLY A 332 -10.35 -17.34 7.87
C GLY A 332 -10.10 -16.53 9.15
N ILE A 333 -9.08 -15.67 9.16
CA ILE A 333 -8.70 -14.89 10.35
C ILE A 333 -9.57 -13.63 10.41
N ALA A 334 -10.32 -13.46 11.50
CA ALA A 334 -10.97 -12.20 11.80
C ALA A 334 -9.97 -11.24 12.45
N TYR A 335 -9.60 -10.15 11.77
CA TYR A 335 -8.53 -9.24 12.23
C TYR A 335 -8.94 -8.48 13.51
N PRO A 336 -8.35 -8.79 14.68
CA PRO A 336 -8.71 -8.14 15.94
C PRO A 336 -8.19 -6.70 16.02
N PHE A 337 -8.58 -6.00 17.09
CA PHE A 337 -8.10 -4.66 17.38
C PHE A 337 -6.56 -4.63 17.42
N ARG A 338 -5.97 -3.67 16.69
CA ARG A 338 -4.51 -3.48 16.57
C ARG A 338 -3.73 -4.71 16.12
N SER A 339 -4.35 -5.58 15.33
CA SER A 339 -3.66 -6.75 14.75
C SER A 339 -2.71 -6.43 13.62
N ALA A 340 -2.64 -5.16 13.19
CA ALA A 340 -1.79 -4.69 12.11
C ALA A 340 -1.48 -3.20 12.26
N VAL A 341 -0.40 -2.76 11.62
CA VAL A 341 0.05 -1.36 11.52
C VAL A 341 0.30 -0.99 10.06
N CYS A 342 -0.09 0.23 9.66
CA CYS A 342 0.19 0.79 8.34
C CYS A 342 1.38 1.74 8.40
N PHE A 343 2.17 1.76 7.33
CA PHE A 343 3.28 2.69 7.11
C PHE A 343 3.08 3.37 5.75
N GLU A 344 2.26 4.41 5.76
CA GLU A 344 1.85 5.16 4.57
C GLU A 344 2.82 6.32 4.35
N THR A 345 3.78 6.13 3.45
CA THR A 345 4.68 7.20 3.01
C THR A 345 3.91 8.19 2.14
N MET A 346 3.91 9.47 2.49
CA MET A 346 3.04 10.48 1.86
C MET A 346 3.48 11.91 2.16
N HIS A 347 2.94 12.87 1.40
CA HIS A 347 2.83 14.26 1.86
C HIS A 347 1.75 14.38 2.95
N PHE A 348 1.73 15.49 3.69
CA PHE A 348 0.84 15.65 4.83
C PHE A 348 -0.64 15.79 4.40
N GLN A 349 -1.52 15.39 5.32
CA GLN A 349 -2.96 15.57 5.12
C GLN A 349 -3.28 17.06 4.95
N ASP A 350 -4.27 17.36 4.11
CA ASP A 350 -4.77 18.71 3.86
C ASP A 350 -3.74 19.73 3.34
N SER A 351 -2.56 19.30 2.87
CA SER A 351 -1.51 20.19 2.31
C SER A 351 -2.02 21.25 1.31
N PRO A 352 -3.00 20.99 0.42
CA PRO A 352 -3.60 22.03 -0.44
C PRO A 352 -4.20 23.23 0.29
N ASN A 353 -4.57 23.07 1.57
CA ASN A 353 -5.12 24.11 2.44
C ASN A 353 -4.15 24.54 3.55
N GLN A 354 -2.96 23.94 3.64
CA GLN A 354 -1.97 24.17 4.68
C GLN A 354 -0.66 24.69 4.07
N PRO A 355 -0.51 26.02 3.87
CA PRO A 355 0.64 26.58 3.15
C PRO A 355 2.00 26.36 3.83
N GLY A 356 2.01 25.97 5.11
CA GLY A 356 3.22 25.57 5.82
C GLY A 356 3.73 24.17 5.50
N PHE A 357 2.91 23.33 4.84
CA PHE A 357 3.28 21.97 4.46
C PHE A 357 3.89 21.94 3.04
N PRO A 358 4.75 20.95 2.73
CA PRO A 358 5.21 20.67 1.38
C PRO A 358 4.08 20.65 0.35
N SER A 359 4.32 21.30 -0.78
CA SER A 359 3.33 21.40 -1.85
C SER A 359 3.00 20.03 -2.43
N THR A 360 1.72 19.83 -2.74
CA THR A 360 1.20 18.65 -3.45
C THR A 360 0.72 19.00 -4.85
N VAL A 361 1.01 20.22 -5.33
CA VAL A 361 0.58 20.67 -6.66
C VAL A 361 1.42 19.97 -7.73
N LEU A 362 0.76 19.48 -8.77
CA LEU A 362 1.37 18.98 -9.99
C LEU A 362 0.85 19.78 -11.19
N ARG A 363 1.74 20.26 -12.05
CA ARG A 363 1.41 21.09 -13.21
C ARG A 363 1.75 20.39 -14.54
N PRO A 364 1.13 20.82 -15.65
CA PRO A 364 1.52 20.35 -16.98
C PRO A 364 2.99 20.61 -17.27
N GLY A 365 3.68 19.61 -17.81
CA GLY A 365 5.12 19.64 -18.08
C GLY A 365 5.99 19.14 -16.92
N GLU A 366 5.44 18.99 -15.71
CA GLU A 366 6.11 18.37 -14.57
C GLU A 366 5.86 16.85 -14.54
N VAL A 367 6.75 16.13 -13.86
CA VAL A 367 6.61 14.70 -13.57
C VAL A 367 6.68 14.52 -12.07
N PHE A 368 5.58 14.08 -11.46
CA PHE A 368 5.59 13.60 -10.10
C PHE A 368 6.37 12.29 -10.04
N ARG A 369 7.25 12.16 -9.03
CA ARG A 369 7.93 10.91 -8.70
C ARG A 369 7.88 10.66 -7.20
N SER A 370 7.62 9.43 -6.83
CA SER A 370 7.68 8.96 -5.45
C SER A 370 8.22 7.54 -5.41
N HIS A 371 9.04 7.26 -4.41
CA HIS A 371 9.66 5.97 -4.21
C HIS A 371 9.52 5.52 -2.76
N THR A 372 9.15 4.26 -2.57
CA THR A 372 9.08 3.60 -1.26
C THR A 372 9.58 2.18 -1.37
N VAL A 373 10.38 1.75 -0.40
CA VAL A 373 10.90 0.37 -0.34
C VAL A 373 10.52 -0.24 1.00
N TYR A 374 9.95 -1.45 0.96
CA TYR A 374 9.79 -2.30 2.12
C TYR A 374 10.82 -3.43 2.05
N LYS A 375 11.90 -3.31 2.82
CA LYS A 375 13.00 -4.29 2.82
C LYS A 375 12.91 -5.18 4.05
N PHE A 376 12.93 -6.49 3.86
CA PHE A 376 12.83 -7.47 4.95
C PHE A 376 14.15 -8.17 5.25
N GLU A 377 14.43 -8.36 6.55
CA GLU A 377 15.59 -9.12 7.06
C GLU A 377 15.15 -10.27 7.96
#